data_AF-A0A3S0J050-F1
#
_entry.id   AF-A0A3S0J050-F1
#
_cell.length_a   1.000
_cell.length_b   1.000
_cell.length_c   1.000
_cell.angle_alpha   90.00
_cell.angle_beta   90.00
_cell.angle_gamma   90.00
#
_symmetry.space_group_name_H-M   'P 1'
#
loop_
_entity.id
_entity.type
_entity.pdbx_description
1 polymer ?
#
loop_
_entity_poly.entity_id
_entity_poly.type
_entity_poly.pdbx_seq_one_letter_code
_entity_poly.pdbx_strand_id
1 'polypeptide(L)'
;MENHALSELRLLNQLLLGIIIATNIGFFLFLYTSSFPGLSYVGIGIGASIILWCWLGNRCLLFVFGFIATTTVFTITYEWTTIFH
;
A
#
# COMPACT_ATOMS: atom_id res chain seq x y z
N MET A 1 9.50 16.55 25.94
CA MET A 1 9.97 15.25 25.42
C MET A 1 8.80 14.37 24.97
N GLU A 2 7.67 14.37 25.68
CA GLU A 2 6.43 13.64 25.31
C GLU A 2 5.90 13.93 23.89
N ASN A 3 5.97 15.19 23.44
CA ASN A 3 5.48 15.59 22.10
C ASN A 3 6.28 14.98 20.93
N HIS A 4 7.56 14.67 21.13
CA HIS A 4 8.37 14.02 20.08
C HIS A 4 7.97 12.56 19.89
N ALA A 5 7.79 11.82 20.97
CA ALA A 5 7.36 10.43 20.94
C ALA A 5 5.96 10.28 20.28
N LEU A 6 5.01 11.16 20.62
CA LEU A 6 3.68 11.18 20.00
C LEU A 6 3.72 11.47 18.49
N SER A 7 4.62 12.37 18.06
CA SER A 7 4.80 12.68 16.64
C SER A 7 5.36 11.48 15.85
N GLU A 8 6.36 10.78 16.41
CA GLU A 8 6.94 9.59 15.79
C GLU A 8 5.95 8.44 15.72
N LEU A 9 5.20 8.20 16.79
CA LEU A 9 4.12 7.20 16.82
C LEU A 9 3.06 7.46 15.76
N ARG A 10 2.73 8.72 15.49
CA ARG A 10 1.76 9.09 14.45
C ARG A 10 2.29 8.76 13.06
N LEU A 11 3.56 9.02 12.79
CA LEU A 11 4.23 8.70 11.52
C LEU A 11 4.32 7.19 11.31
N LEU A 12 4.70 6.43 12.35
CA LEU A 12 4.73 4.98 12.33
C LEU A 12 3.32 4.40 12.07
N ASN A 13 2.30 4.94 12.73
CA ASN A 13 0.92 4.50 12.54
C ASN A 13 0.45 4.75 11.11
N GLN A 14 0.80 5.89 10.50
CA GLN A 14 0.48 6.14 9.09
C GLN A 14 1.12 5.10 8.16
N LEU A 15 2.39 4.76 8.38
CA LEU A 15 3.07 3.72 7.60
C LEU A 15 2.35 2.37 7.77
N LEU A 16 2.09 1.97 9.02
CA LEU A 16 1.48 0.69 9.35
C LEU A 16 0.07 0.56 8.77
N LEU A 17 -0.70 1.64 8.81
CA LEU A 17 -2.06 1.69 8.27
C LEU A 17 -2.04 1.55 6.74
N GLY A 18 -1.04 2.12 6.05
CA GLY A 18 -0.82 1.90 4.62
C GLY A 18 -0.52 0.42 4.31
N ILE A 19 0.39 -0.20 5.05
CA ILE A 19 0.75 -1.61 4.87
C ILE A 19 -0.46 -2.53 5.12
N ILE A 20 -1.22 -2.28 6.19
CA ILE A 20 -2.40 -3.08 6.56
C ILE A 20 -3.47 -2.98 5.47
N ILE A 21 -3.81 -1.77 4.99
CA ILE A 21 -4.82 -1.63 3.94
C ILE A 21 -4.37 -2.32 2.66
N ALA A 22 -3.12 -2.09 2.22
CA ALA A 22 -2.59 -2.75 1.03
C ALA A 22 -2.67 -4.28 1.14
N THR A 23 -2.24 -4.83 2.27
CA THR A 23 -2.26 -6.29 2.53
C THR A 23 -3.68 -6.85 2.50
N ASN A 24 -4.64 -6.18 3.14
CA ASN A 24 -6.03 -6.64 3.15
C ASN A 24 -6.66 -6.64 1.76
N ILE A 25 -6.39 -5.60 0.96
CA ILE A 25 -6.85 -5.55 -0.43
C ILE A 25 -6.21 -6.68 -1.23
N GLY A 26 -4.89 -6.87 -1.12
CA GLY A 26 -4.17 -7.94 -1.83
C GLY A 26 -4.69 -9.33 -1.45
N PHE A 27 -4.91 -9.57 -0.17
CA PHE A 27 -5.45 -10.83 0.34
C PHE A 27 -6.91 -11.05 -0.11
N PHE A 28 -7.74 -10.01 -0.10
CA PHE A 28 -9.09 -10.08 -0.65
C PHE A 28 -9.06 -10.46 -2.14
N LEU A 29 -8.24 -9.79 -2.95
CA LEU A 29 -8.09 -10.14 -4.36
C LEU A 29 -7.62 -11.60 -4.54
N PHE A 30 -6.67 -12.06 -3.74
CA PHE A 30 -6.22 -13.44 -3.78
C PHE A 30 -7.33 -14.47 -3.46
N LEU A 31 -8.24 -14.17 -2.54
CA LEU A 31 -9.33 -15.09 -2.17
C LEU A 31 -10.47 -15.14 -3.18
N TYR A 32 -10.75 -14.03 -3.87
CA TYR A 32 -11.94 -13.88 -4.72
C TYR A 32 -11.67 -13.93 -6.22
N THR A 33 -10.40 -13.99 -6.64
CA THR A 33 -10.03 -14.08 -8.07
C THR A 33 -9.28 -15.38 -8.35
N SER A 34 -9.60 -16.02 -9.47
CA SER A 34 -8.94 -17.26 -9.91
C SER A 34 -7.50 -17.02 -10.38
N SER A 35 -7.21 -15.82 -10.88
CA SER A 35 -5.88 -15.32 -11.23
C SER A 35 -5.74 -13.93 -10.61
N PHE A 36 -4.63 -13.70 -9.91
CA PHE A 36 -4.40 -12.44 -9.21
C PHE A 36 -4.32 -11.28 -10.22
N PRO A 37 -5.19 -10.25 -10.16
CA PRO A 37 -5.13 -9.17 -11.13
C PRO A 37 -4.13 -8.10 -10.65
N GLY A 38 -2.84 -8.40 -10.79
CA GLY A 38 -1.74 -7.56 -10.32
C GLY A 38 -1.79 -6.10 -10.82
N LEU A 39 -2.12 -5.90 -12.10
CA LEU A 39 -2.27 -4.56 -12.69
C LEU A 39 -3.38 -3.74 -12.04
N SER A 40 -4.53 -4.35 -11.75
CA SER A 40 -5.64 -3.66 -11.06
C SER A 40 -5.25 -3.31 -9.62
N TYR A 41 -4.53 -4.20 -8.95
CA TYR A 41 -4.05 -3.97 -7.59
C TYR A 41 -3.00 -2.84 -7.51
N VAL A 42 -2.05 -2.81 -8.45
CA VAL A 42 -1.10 -1.68 -8.60
C VAL A 42 -1.83 -0.40 -8.99
N GLY A 43 -2.83 -0.48 -9.87
CA GLY A 43 -3.66 0.65 -10.25
C GLY A 43 -4.39 1.29 -9.06
N ILE A 44 -4.92 0.47 -8.14
CA ILE A 44 -5.48 0.93 -6.86
C ILE A 44 -4.38 1.57 -6.00
N GLY A 45 -3.21 0.94 -5.92
CA GLY A 45 -2.00 1.47 -5.29
C GLY A 45 -1.68 2.90 -5.69
N ILE A 46 -1.51 3.12 -6.99
CA ILE A 46 -1.13 4.40 -7.59
C ILE A 46 -2.28 5.40 -7.53
N GLY A 47 -3.49 4.98 -7.90
CA GLY A 47 -4.67 5.85 -7.92
C GLY A 47 -5.02 6.42 -6.55
N ALA A 48 -5.04 5.57 -5.52
CA ALA A 48 -5.27 6.02 -4.15
C ALA A 48 -4.15 6.95 -3.65
N SER A 49 -2.90 6.67 -4.05
CA SER A 49 -1.75 7.51 -3.69
C SER A 49 -1.85 8.91 -4.28
N ILE A 50 -2.26 9.05 -5.55
CA ILE A 50 -2.47 10.34 -6.20
C ILE A 50 -3.61 11.11 -5.53
N ILE A 51 -4.74 10.44 -5.26
CA ILE A 51 -5.89 11.08 -4.59
C ILE A 51 -5.49 11.61 -3.21
N LEU A 52 -4.79 10.79 -2.42
CA LEU A 52 -4.31 11.18 -1.09
C LEU A 52 -3.28 12.30 -1.14
N TRP A 53 -2.41 12.30 -2.16
CA TRP A 53 -1.47 13.40 -2.38
C TRP A 53 -2.20 14.70 -2.70
N CYS A 54 -3.18 14.66 -3.60
CA CYS A 54 -3.97 15.83 -3.97
C CYS A 54 -4.81 16.36 -2.79
N TRP A 55 -5.29 15.48 -1.91
CA TRP A 55 -6.12 15.87 -0.77
C TRP A 55 -5.29 16.33 0.44
N LEU A 56 -4.39 15.48 0.95
CA LEU A 56 -3.69 15.72 2.21
C LEU A 56 -2.28 16.30 2.03
N GLY A 57 -1.78 16.38 0.79
CA GLY A 57 -0.43 16.82 0.48
C GLY A 57 0.65 15.95 1.12
N ASN A 58 1.75 16.58 1.53
CA ASN A 58 2.91 15.89 2.11
C ASN A 58 2.64 15.18 3.45
N ARG A 59 1.48 15.40 4.10
CA ARG A 59 1.17 14.79 5.41
C ARG A 59 0.92 13.29 5.32
N CYS A 60 0.68 12.75 4.13
CA CYS A 60 0.44 11.32 3.89
C CYS A 60 1.63 10.58 3.28
N LEU A 61 2.79 11.19 3.16
CA LEU A 61 3.93 10.61 2.44
C LEU A 61 4.31 9.21 2.94
N LEU A 62 4.38 9.01 4.27
CA LEU A 62 4.71 7.70 4.84
C LEU A 62 3.62 6.65 4.63
N PHE A 63 2.35 7.06 4.68
CA PHE A 63 1.24 6.16 4.35
C PHE A 63 1.33 5.71 2.89
N VAL A 64 1.53 6.67 1.97
CA VAL A 64 1.66 6.40 0.53
C VAL A 64 2.86 5.49 0.27
N PHE A 65 3.99 5.75 0.93
CA PHE A 65 5.18 4.91 0.81
C PHE A 65 4.92 3.47 1.26
N GLY A 66 4.32 3.27 2.45
CA GLY A 66 3.97 1.94 2.95
C GLY A 66 2.96 1.22 2.05
N PHE A 67 1.99 1.96 1.51
CA PHE A 67 0.96 1.46 0.60
C PHE A 67 1.56 1.00 -0.74
N ILE A 68 2.40 1.84 -1.36
CA ILE A 68 3.09 1.52 -2.64
C ILE A 68 4.10 0.39 -2.46
N ALA A 69 4.90 0.42 -1.40
CA ALA A 69 5.88 -0.64 -1.13
C ALA A 69 5.19 -2.01 -0.99
N THR A 70 4.11 -2.07 -0.21
CA THR A 70 3.37 -3.32 0.01
C THR A 70 2.67 -3.79 -1.27
N THR A 71 2.02 -2.88 -2.00
CA THR A 71 1.36 -3.24 -3.27
C THR A 71 2.37 -3.76 -4.31
N THR A 72 3.56 -3.17 -4.38
CA THR A 72 4.65 -3.61 -5.27
C THR A 72 5.14 -5.01 -4.89
N VAL A 73 5.43 -5.25 -3.60
CA VAL A 73 5.88 -6.56 -3.11
C VAL A 73 4.85 -7.65 -3.40
N PHE A 74 3.58 -7.41 -3.07
CA PHE A 74 2.51 -8.36 -3.34
C PHE A 74 2.36 -8.65 -4.83
N THR A 75 2.40 -7.62 -5.68
CA THR A 75 2.31 -7.80 -7.14
C THR A 75 3.44 -8.67 -7.66
N ILE A 76 4.69 -8.39 -7.28
CA ILE A 76 5.85 -9.18 -7.70
C ILE A 76 5.75 -10.62 -7.21
N THR A 77 5.28 -10.83 -5.98
CA THR A 77 5.22 -12.17 -5.37
C THR A 77 4.15 -13.05 -6.02
N TYR A 78 2.96 -12.50 -6.30
CA TYR A 78 1.85 -13.26 -6.89
C TYR A 78 1.96 -13.40 -8.42
N GLU A 79 2.55 -12.43 -9.11
CA GLU A 79 2.76 -12.48 -10.57
C GLU A 79 4.14 -13.02 -10.97
N TRP A 80 4.94 -13.54 -10.04
CA TRP A 80 6.30 -14.02 -10.35
C TRP A 80 6.30 -15.08 -11.46
N THR A 81 5.34 -16.01 -11.39
CA THR A 81 5.20 -17.11 -12.36
C THR A 81 4.67 -16.67 -13.72
N THR A 82 3.98 -15.53 -13.81
CA THR A 82 3.49 -14.97 -15.07
C THR A 82 4.51 -14.05 -15.74
N ILE A 83 5.38 -13.40 -14.96
CA ILE A 83 6.43 -12.50 -15.48
C ILE A 83 7.65 -13.27 -16.02
N PHE A 84 8.00 -14.39 -15.39
CA PHE A 84 9.22 -15.15 -15.71
C PHE A 84 8.96 -16.47 -16.47
N HIS A 85 7.80 -16.63 -17.11
CA HIS A 85 7.51 -17.74 -18.02
C HIS A 85 7.86 -17.34 -19.46
#